data_AF-A0A5R2MS24-F1
#
_entry.id   AF-A0A5R2MS24-F1
#
_cell.length_a   1.000
_cell.length_b   1.000
_cell.length_c   1.000
_cell.angle_alpha   90.00
_cell.angle_beta   90.00
_cell.angle_gamma   90.00
#
_symmetry.space_group_name_H-M   'P 1'
#
loop_
_entity.id
_entity.type
_entity.pdbx_description
1 polymer ?
#
loop_
_entity_poly.entity_id
_entity_poly.type
_entity_poly.pdbx_seq_one_letter_code
_entity_poly.pdbx_strand_id
1 'polypeptide(L)'
;NDARKREILNEILKILEKDSSHLNDEAKKRLDDAALMDALEYGRIVHAEMSALLDAARIGRPVRESVLFTTTFPCHMCAKHIVASGVSVVVFL
;
A
#
# COMPACT_ATOMS: atom_id res chain seq x y z
N ASN A 1 -10.27 -1.95 -1.98
CA ASN A 1 -9.72 -1.45 -0.70
C ASN A 1 -10.78 -0.80 0.16
N ASP A 2 -11.66 0.04 -0.38
CA ASP A 2 -12.63 0.81 0.43
C ASP A 2 -13.71 -0.06 1.11
N ALA A 3 -14.06 -1.21 0.53
CA ALA A 3 -14.89 -2.20 1.21
C ALA A 3 -14.19 -2.76 2.45
N ARG A 4 -12.89 -3.11 2.36
CA ARG A 4 -12.11 -3.64 3.48
C ARG A 4 -11.86 -2.59 4.56
N LYS A 5 -11.65 -1.32 4.19
CA LYS A 5 -11.55 -0.20 5.15
C LYS A 5 -12.83 -0.08 5.97
N ARG A 6 -14.00 -0.16 5.32
CA ARG A 6 -15.31 -0.14 6.00
C ARG A 6 -15.51 -1.36 6.91
N GLU A 7 -15.08 -2.55 6.50
CA GLU A 7 -15.10 -3.75 7.36
C GLU A 7 -14.26 -3.56 8.63
N ILE A 8 -13.00 -3.13 8.49
CA ILE A 8 -12.09 -2.90 9.63
C ILE A 8 -12.67 -1.85 10.56
N LEU A 9 -13.23 -0.77 10.01
CA LEU A 9 -13.88 0.25 10.82
C LEU A 9 -15.04 -0.33 11.64
N ASN A 10 -15.90 -1.15 11.02
CA ASN A 10 -17.01 -1.78 11.71
C ASN A 10 -16.54 -2.78 12.78
N GLU A 11 -15.45 -3.52 12.53
CA GLU A 11 -14.81 -4.38 13.53
C GLU A 11 -14.33 -3.57 14.75
N ILE A 12 -13.68 -2.42 14.53
CA ILE A 12 -13.20 -1.54 15.60
C ILE A 12 -14.38 -0.95 16.40
N LEU A 13 -15.42 -0.46 15.72
CA LEU A 13 -16.61 0.09 16.39
C LEU A 13 -17.29 -0.96 17.28
N LYS A 14 -17.35 -2.21 16.82
CA LYS A 14 -17.89 -3.34 17.58
C LYS A 14 -17.07 -3.65 18.84
N ILE A 15 -15.73 -3.59 18.76
CA ILE A 15 -14.83 -3.78 19.93
C ILE A 15 -15.04 -2.66 20.96
N LEU A 16 -15.29 -1.43 20.50
CA LEU A 16 -15.51 -0.28 21.35
C LEU A 16 -16.92 -0.19 21.94
N GLU A 17 -17.78 -1.20 21.72
CA GLU A 17 -19.20 -1.22 22.08
C GLU A 17 -19.96 0.03 21.60
N LYS A 18 -19.46 0.67 20.54
CA LYS A 18 -20.09 1.85 19.93
C LYS A 18 -20.79 1.45 18.66
N ASP A 19 -22.03 1.90 18.54
CA ASP A 19 -22.83 1.70 17.34
C ASP A 19 -22.71 2.91 16.41
N SER A 20 -22.67 2.66 15.09
CA SER A 20 -22.49 3.66 14.04
C SER A 20 -23.62 4.70 14.03
N SER A 21 -24.75 4.36 14.65
CA SER A 21 -25.93 5.19 14.85
C SER A 21 -25.70 6.43 15.72
N HIS A 22 -24.63 6.47 16.52
CA HIS A 22 -24.26 7.63 17.35
C HIS A 22 -23.15 8.52 16.74
N LEU A 23 -22.71 8.24 15.52
CA LEU A 23 -21.69 9.05 14.85
C LEU A 23 -22.33 10.31 14.29
N ASN A 24 -22.08 11.44 14.94
CA ASN A 24 -22.39 12.75 14.38
C ASN A 24 -21.50 13.02 13.16
N ASP A 25 -21.91 13.97 12.31
CA ASP A 25 -21.22 14.23 11.04
C ASP A 25 -19.77 14.70 11.25
N GLU A 26 -19.48 15.35 12.37
CA GLU A 26 -18.12 15.72 12.78
C GLU A 26 -17.24 14.49 13.08
N ALA A 27 -17.78 13.50 13.80
CA ALA A 27 -17.06 12.26 14.08
C ALA A 27 -16.82 11.45 12.81
N LYS A 28 -17.77 11.42 11.86
CA LYS A 28 -17.56 10.77 10.56
C LYS A 28 -16.42 11.42 9.79
N LYS A 29 -16.39 12.76 9.74
CA LYS A 29 -15.33 13.49 9.06
C LYS A 29 -13.94 13.21 9.66
N ARG A 30 -13.83 13.24 10.99
CA ARG A 30 -12.57 12.92 11.69
C ARG A 30 -12.11 11.47 11.49
N LEU A 31 -13.04 10.56 11.22
CA LEU A 31 -12.78 9.15 10.97
C LEU A 31 -12.34 8.91 9.53
N ASP A 32 -12.92 9.65 8.58
CA ASP A 32 -12.48 9.68 7.18
C ASP A 32 -11.06 10.28 7.06
N ASP A 33 -10.76 11.30 7.86
CA ASP A 33 -9.43 11.92 7.95
C ASP A 33 -8.42 11.09 8.79
N ALA A 34 -8.86 9.98 9.40
CA ALA A 34 -7.98 9.18 10.24
C ALA A 34 -6.97 8.39 9.40
N ALA A 35 -5.73 8.27 9.88
CA ALA A 35 -4.66 7.50 9.23
C ALA A 35 -5.02 6.03 8.92
N LEU A 36 -6.00 5.47 9.62
CA LEU A 36 -6.59 4.17 9.31
C LEU A 36 -7.20 4.12 7.90
N MET A 37 -7.83 5.21 7.46
CA MET A 37 -8.41 5.35 6.13
C MET A 37 -7.36 5.62 5.05
N ASP A 38 -6.19 6.13 5.42
CA ASP A 38 -5.04 6.31 4.52
C ASP A 38 -4.22 5.04 4.30
N ALA A 39 -4.61 3.92 4.91
CA ALA A 39 -3.93 2.64 4.83
C ALA A 39 -4.10 1.94 3.45
N LEU A 40 -3.81 2.66 2.35
CA LEU A 40 -3.71 2.20 0.97
C LEU A 40 -2.62 1.15 0.79
N GLU A 41 -1.66 1.10 1.71
CA GLU A 41 -0.56 0.14 1.79
C GLU A 41 -1.04 -1.30 2.04
N TYR A 42 -2.28 -1.50 2.50
CA TYR A 42 -2.91 -2.82 2.60
C TYR A 42 -3.74 -3.19 1.37
N GLY A 43 -3.55 -2.48 0.26
CA GLY A 43 -4.11 -2.89 -1.00
C GLY A 43 -3.65 -4.28 -1.38
N ARG A 44 -4.58 -5.13 -1.85
CA ARG A 44 -4.24 -6.46 -2.38
C ARG A 44 -3.41 -6.40 -3.67
N ILE A 45 -3.17 -5.20 -4.19
CA ILE A 45 -2.54 -4.96 -5.49
C ILE A 45 -1.04 -4.85 -5.26
N VAL A 46 -0.29 -5.62 -6.04
CA VAL A 46 1.16 -5.50 -6.10
C VAL A 46 1.49 -4.41 -7.12
N HIS A 47 2.36 -3.48 -6.74
CA HIS A 47 2.87 -2.45 -7.65
C HIS A 47 3.66 -3.07 -8.80
N ALA A 48 3.81 -2.35 -9.92
CA ALA A 48 4.51 -2.85 -11.10
C ALA A 48 5.98 -3.18 -10.78
N GLU A 49 6.63 -2.31 -10.00
CA GLU A 49 8.02 -2.45 -9.56
C GLU A 49 8.22 -3.70 -8.72
N MET A 50 7.33 -3.91 -7.74
CA MET A 50 7.36 -5.10 -6.88
C MET A 50 7.05 -6.36 -7.67
N SER A 51 6.12 -6.30 -8.62
CA SER A 51 5.81 -7.43 -9.49
C SER A 51 7.03 -7.83 -10.32
N ALA A 52 7.75 -6.87 -10.91
CA ALA A 52 8.96 -7.14 -11.69
C ALA A 52 10.08 -7.78 -10.85
N LEU A 53 10.32 -7.27 -9.63
CA LEU A 53 11.32 -7.83 -8.71
C LEU A 53 10.96 -9.25 -8.27
N LEU A 54 9.69 -9.49 -7.92
CA LEU A 54 9.22 -10.80 -7.50
C LEU A 54 9.27 -11.82 -8.64
N ASP A 55 8.95 -11.41 -9.86
CA ASP A 55 9.00 -12.30 -11.02
C ASP A 55 10.44 -12.72 -11.34
N ALA A 56 11.39 -11.77 -11.29
CA ALA A 56 12.81 -12.05 -11.40
C ALA A 56 13.29 -13.02 -10.30
N ALA A 57 12.90 -12.78 -9.04
CA ALA A 57 13.23 -13.66 -7.93
C ALA A 57 12.65 -15.08 -8.12
N ARG A 58 11.41 -15.19 -8.60
CA ARG A 58 10.70 -16.46 -8.82
C ARG A 58 11.41 -17.35 -9.83
N ILE A 59 11.97 -16.77 -10.88
CA ILE A 59 12.72 -17.50 -11.91
C ILE A 59 14.23 -17.56 -11.62
N GLY A 60 14.69 -17.04 -10.47
CA GLY A 60 16.10 -17.06 -10.07
C GLY A 60 16.99 -16.10 -10.88
N ARG A 61 16.42 -15.04 -11.46
CA ARG A 61 17.17 -14.06 -12.24
C ARG A 61 17.71 -12.95 -11.33
N PRO A 62 19.04 -12.73 -11.26
CA PRO A 62 19.60 -11.68 -10.44
C PRO A 62 19.24 -10.29 -11.00
N VAL A 63 18.93 -9.36 -10.08
CA VAL A 63 18.60 -7.96 -10.40
C VAL A 63 19.64 -6.96 -9.87
N ARG A 64 20.71 -7.46 -9.26
CA ARG A 64 21.81 -6.62 -8.77
C ARG A 64 22.48 -5.88 -9.94
N GLU A 65 22.76 -4.60 -9.75
CA GLU A 65 23.26 -3.63 -10.73
C GLU A 65 22.35 -3.40 -11.95
N SER A 66 21.09 -3.89 -11.93
CA SER A 66 20.16 -3.71 -13.05
C SER A 66 19.52 -2.32 -13.09
N VAL A 67 18.89 -1.99 -14.21
CA VAL A 67 18.09 -0.78 -14.40
C VAL A 67 16.61 -1.13 -14.44
N LEU A 68 15.80 -0.51 -13.57
CA LEU A 68 14.36 -0.68 -13.54
C LEU A 68 13.67 0.46 -14.30
N PHE A 69 12.85 0.12 -15.29
CA PHE A 69 12.01 1.08 -16.00
C PHE A 69 10.56 0.96 -15.50
N THR A 70 9.95 2.08 -15.12
CA THR A 70 8.56 2.14 -14.66
C THR A 70 7.87 3.39 -15.23
N THR A 71 6.54 3.38 -15.30
CA THR A 71 5.78 4.54 -15.83
C THR A 71 5.49 5.61 -14.79
N THR A 72 5.70 5.33 -13.51
CA THR A 72 5.41 6.27 -12.41
C THR A 72 6.51 6.19 -11.37
N PHE A 73 6.82 7.32 -10.74
CA PHE A 73 7.81 7.38 -9.67
C PHE A 73 7.46 6.37 -8.55
N PRO A 74 8.41 5.52 -8.12
CA PRO A 74 8.12 4.48 -7.15
C PRO A 74 7.67 5.03 -5.79
N CYS A 75 6.67 4.40 -5.19
CA CYS A 75 6.26 4.75 -3.84
C CYS A 75 7.34 4.39 -2.81
N HIS A 76 7.24 4.96 -1.61
CA HIS A 76 8.24 4.76 -0.55
C HIS A 76 8.41 3.27 -0.16
N MET A 77 7.36 2.44 -0.25
CA MET A 77 7.48 1.00 -0.03
C MET A 77 8.23 0.30 -1.16
N CYS A 78 7.92 0.59 -2.42
CA CYS A 78 8.65 0.03 -3.56
C CYS A 78 10.13 0.45 -3.55
N ALA A 79 10.40 1.73 -3.30
CA ALA A 79 11.75 2.29 -3.27
C ALA A 79 12.67 1.54 -2.30
N LYS A 80 12.19 1.20 -1.08
CA LYS A 80 12.95 0.42 -0.10
C LYS A 80 13.39 -0.95 -0.66
N HIS A 81 12.50 -1.64 -1.37
CA HIS A 81 12.77 -2.96 -1.92
C HIS A 81 13.65 -2.88 -3.17
N ILE A 82 13.45 -1.88 -4.02
CA ILE A 82 14.30 -1.59 -5.18
C ILE A 82 15.76 -1.43 -4.72
N VAL A 83 16.01 -0.56 -3.73
CA VAL A 83 17.36 -0.36 -3.17
C VAL A 83 17.90 -1.65 -2.57
N ALA A 84 17.11 -2.36 -1.74
CA ALA A 84 17.56 -3.59 -1.08
C ALA A 84 17.86 -4.74 -2.07
N SER A 85 17.15 -4.80 -3.20
CA SER A 85 17.39 -5.81 -4.24
C SER A 85 18.67 -5.56 -5.06
N GLY A 86 19.27 -4.37 -4.93
CA GLY A 86 20.49 -4.00 -5.64
C GLY A 86 20.27 -3.44 -7.04
N VAL A 87 19.06 -2.99 -7.39
CA VAL A 87 18.83 -2.21 -8.62
C VAL A 87 19.65 -0.91 -8.53
N SER A 88 20.44 -0.61 -9.56
CA SER A 88 21.36 0.53 -9.57
C SER A 88 20.70 1.83 -10.03
N VAL A 89 19.75 1.73 -10.96
CA VAL A 89 19.09 2.90 -11.57
C VAL A 89 17.60 2.64 -11.74
N VAL A 90 16.78 3.64 -11.46
CA VAL A 90 15.37 3.66 -11.81
C VAL A 90 15.12 4.76 -12.83
N VAL A 91 14.49 4.41 -13.95
CA VAL A 91 14.05 5.34 -14.98
C VAL A 91 12.53 5.38 -14.97
N PHE A 92 11.96 6.59 -14.88
CA PHE A 92 10.52 6.82 -14.89
C PHE A 92 10.15 7.94 -15.86
N LEU A 93 8.88 7.94 -16.31
CA LEU A 93 8.30 8.94 -17.21
C LEU A 93 7.59 10.06 -16.45
#